data_AF-A0A2E7N875-F1
#
_entry.id   AF-A0A2E7N875-F1
#
_cell.length_a   1.000
_cell.length_b   1.000
_cell.length_c   1.000
_cell.angle_alpha   90.00
_cell.angle_beta   90.00
_cell.angle_gamma   90.00
#
_symmetry.space_group_name_H-M   'P 1'
#
loop_
_entity.id
_entity.type
_entity.pdbx_description
1 polymer ?
#
loop_
_entity_poly.entity_id
_entity_poly.type
_entity_poly.pdbx_seq_one_letter_code
_entity_poly.pdbx_strand_id
1 'polypeptide(L)'
;MVIFNQNVKFWEKGKKRDVIERRSGYAYNLLLRAGVPVFYDSKNRVTHSKVMVIDKYITIVGSTNWTYGALRKNHEASVMIKSRDIALAFEQKLKKIEKISAK
;
A
#
# COMPACT_ATOMS: atom_id res chain seq x y z
N MET A 1 -10.60 -3.96 3.28
CA MET A 1 -10.07 -2.63 3.67
C MET A 1 -8.79 -2.38 2.89
N VAL A 2 -8.55 -1.15 2.46
CA VAL A 2 -7.30 -0.75 1.77
C VAL A 2 -6.66 0.40 2.54
N ILE A 3 -5.35 0.32 2.75
CA ILE A 3 -4.56 1.39 3.37
C ILE A 3 -3.57 1.87 2.31
N PHE A 4 -3.78 3.09 1.82
CA PHE A 4 -2.88 3.75 0.89
C PHE A 4 -1.72 4.39 1.66
N ASN A 5 -0.54 4.29 1.08
CA ASN A 5 0.60 5.02 1.60
C ASN A 5 0.42 6.52 1.33
N GLN A 6 0.64 7.35 2.35
CA GLN A 6 0.78 8.79 2.15
C GLN A 6 2.18 9.05 1.61
N ASN A 7 2.21 9.64 0.40
CA ASN A 7 3.26 10.53 -0.06
C ASN A 7 4.68 10.07 0.32
N VAL A 8 5.28 9.21 -0.51
CA VAL A 8 6.69 8.86 -0.35
C VAL A 8 7.52 10.06 -0.82
N LYS A 9 8.33 10.66 0.06
CA LYS A 9 9.45 11.48 -0.39
C LYS A 9 10.49 10.53 -0.98
N PHE A 10 10.45 10.32 -2.29
CA PHE A 10 11.52 9.59 -2.95
C PHE A 10 12.79 10.45 -2.90
N TRP A 11 13.83 9.91 -2.28
CA TRP A 11 15.17 10.52 -2.25
C TRP A 11 15.82 10.35 -3.61
N GLU A 12 15.36 11.08 -4.63
CA GLU A 12 16.16 11.24 -5.83
C GLU A 12 17.34 12.15 -5.49
N LYS A 13 18.56 11.59 -5.58
CA LYS A 13 19.80 12.36 -5.61
C LYS A 13 19.77 13.25 -6.87
N GLY A 14 19.18 14.43 -6.77
CA GLY A 14 19.32 15.47 -7.79
C GLY A 14 18.05 16.24 -8.11
N LYS A 15 18.01 17.49 -7.66
CA LYS A 15 17.23 18.60 -8.25
C LYS A 15 15.69 18.52 -8.20
N LYS A 16 15.11 18.46 -6.98
CA LYS A 16 14.09 19.40 -6.44
C LYS A 16 13.47 18.78 -5.16
N ARG A 17 13.78 19.37 -4.00
CA ARG A 17 13.51 18.81 -2.67
C ARG A 17 12.04 18.84 -2.21
N ASP A 18 11.12 19.38 -3.02
CA ASP A 18 9.77 19.74 -2.56
C ASP A 18 8.61 19.14 -3.34
N VAL A 19 8.87 18.26 -4.34
CA VAL A 19 7.78 17.55 -5.02
C VAL A 19 7.45 16.29 -4.25
N ILE A 20 6.50 16.42 -3.34
CA ILE A 20 5.85 15.26 -2.73
C ILE A 20 5.11 14.52 -3.84
N GLU A 21 5.41 13.23 -4.04
CA GLU A 21 4.70 12.42 -5.01
C GLU A 21 3.20 12.44 -4.70
N ARG A 22 2.37 12.62 -5.74
CA ARG A 22 0.92 12.81 -5.57
C ARG A 22 0.31 11.50 -5.07
N ARG A 23 -0.29 11.52 -3.86
CA ARG A 23 -1.12 10.42 -3.32
C ARG A 23 -2.04 9.82 -4.39
N SER A 24 -2.33 8.52 -4.29
CA SER A 24 -3.24 7.76 -5.17
C SER A 24 -4.72 8.16 -5.03
N GLY A 25 -5.03 9.44 -5.16
CA GLY A 25 -6.35 10.02 -4.90
C GLY A 25 -7.44 9.49 -5.83
N TYR A 26 -7.11 9.18 -7.10
CA TYR A 26 -8.06 8.56 -8.02
C TYR A 26 -8.50 7.18 -7.53
N ALA A 27 -7.54 6.29 -7.23
CA ALA A 27 -7.83 4.94 -6.74
C ALA A 27 -8.55 4.96 -5.38
N TYR A 28 -8.14 5.87 -4.49
CA TYR A 28 -8.81 6.08 -3.21
C TYR A 28 -10.29 6.43 -3.41
N ASN A 29 -10.59 7.45 -4.24
CA ASN A 29 -11.96 7.90 -4.49
C ASN A 29 -12.80 6.84 -5.20
N LEU A 30 -12.20 6.10 -6.15
CA LEU A 30 -12.88 5.01 -6.86
C LEU A 30 -13.36 3.93 -5.88
N LEU A 31 -12.47 3.46 -5.01
CA LEU A 31 -12.78 2.44 -4.01
C LEU A 31 -13.75 2.96 -2.94
N LEU A 32 -13.58 4.22 -2.50
CA LEU A 32 -14.49 4.85 -1.55
C LEU A 32 -15.92 4.89 -2.10
N ARG A 33 -16.10 5.31 -3.36
CA ARG A 33 -17.40 5.33 -4.03
C ARG A 33 -18.01 3.94 -4.21
N ALA A 34 -17.17 2.91 -4.30
CA ALA A 34 -17.59 1.51 -4.35
C ALA A 34 -17.92 0.92 -2.96
N GLY A 35 -17.90 1.72 -1.88
CA GLY A 35 -18.20 1.26 -0.53
C GLY A 35 -17.07 0.48 0.15
N VAL A 36 -15.86 0.47 -0.42
CA VAL A 36 -14.71 -0.21 0.17
C VAL A 36 -14.14 0.66 1.31
N PRO A 37 -13.91 0.12 2.51
CA PRO A 37 -13.23 0.84 3.57
C PRO A 37 -11.80 1.17 3.14
N VAL A 38 -11.54 2.45 2.88
CA VAL A 38 -10.25 2.97 2.44
C VAL A 38 -9.71 4.00 3.41
N PHE A 39 -8.40 3.96 3.62
CA PHE A 39 -7.69 4.86 4.53
C PHE A 39 -6.35 5.23 3.93
N TYR A 40 -5.78 6.32 4.41
CA TYR A 40 -4.35 6.60 4.28
C TYR A 40 -3.61 6.23 5.57
N ASP A 41 -2.33 5.88 5.50
CA ASP A 41 -1.49 5.74 6.70
C ASP A 41 -1.04 7.10 7.27
N SER A 42 -0.22 7.10 8.32
CA SER A 42 0.24 8.34 8.96
C SER A 42 1.28 9.07 8.11
N LYS A 43 1.24 10.41 8.07
CA LYS A 43 2.31 11.22 7.47
C LYS A 43 3.66 11.05 8.18
N ASN A 44 3.65 10.69 9.46
CA ASN A 44 4.86 10.53 10.26
C ASN A 44 5.51 9.15 10.10
N ARG A 45 4.73 8.14 9.70
CA ARG A 45 5.20 6.76 9.55
C ARG A 45 4.51 6.07 8.39
N VAL A 46 5.24 5.96 7.29
CA VAL A 46 4.81 5.27 6.08
C VAL A 46 4.81 3.75 6.27
N THR A 47 3.78 3.07 5.77
CA THR A 47 3.67 1.60 5.77
C THR A 47 4.73 0.95 4.89
N HIS A 48 4.96 1.51 3.69
CA HIS A 48 5.89 1.07 2.64
C HIS A 48 5.82 -0.42 2.22
N SER A 49 4.92 -1.19 2.81
CA SER A 49 4.70 -2.61 2.53
C SER A 49 3.67 -2.76 1.41
N LYS A 50 3.97 -3.62 0.43
CA LYS A 50 3.05 -3.97 -0.66
C LYS A 50 2.49 -5.35 -0.35
N VAL A 51 1.42 -5.37 0.44
CA VAL A 51 0.85 -6.58 1.00
C VAL A 51 -0.64 -6.62 0.68
N MET A 52 -1.12 -7.80 0.27
CA MET A 52 -2.53 -8.13 0.16
C MET A 52 -2.81 -9.40 0.94
N VAL A 53 -3.87 -9.42 1.74
CA VAL A 53 -4.39 -10.63 2.38
C VAL A 53 -5.79 -10.90 1.83
N ILE A 54 -6.04 -12.14 1.41
CA ILE A 54 -7.29 -12.60 0.80
C ILE A 54 -7.82 -13.77 1.63
N ASP A 55 -9.09 -13.70 2.00
CA ASP A 55 -9.84 -14.75 2.70
C ASP A 55 -9.15 -15.35 3.93
N LYS A 56 -8.33 -14.54 4.62
CA LYS A 56 -7.53 -14.95 5.79
C LYS A 56 -6.66 -16.19 5.50
N TYR A 57 -6.25 -16.39 4.24
CA TYR A 57 -5.53 -17.59 3.83
C TYR A 57 -4.39 -17.31 2.84
N ILE A 58 -4.62 -16.44 1.86
CA ILE A 58 -3.62 -16.09 0.86
C ILE A 58 -3.01 -14.75 1.24
N THR A 59 -1.68 -14.67 1.27
CA THR A 59 -0.94 -13.42 1.38
C THR A 59 -0.06 -13.22 0.16
N ILE A 60 -0.20 -12.09 -0.53
CA ILE A 60 0.75 -11.65 -1.56
C ILE A 60 1.59 -10.53 -0.95
N VAL A 61 2.91 -10.69 -0.98
CA VAL A 61 3.86 -9.70 -0.45
C VAL A 61 5.11 -9.63 -1.33
N GLY A 62 5.65 -8.43 -1.49
CA GLY A 62 6.88 -8.24 -2.26
C GLY A 62 7.30 -6.79 -2.41
N SER A 63 8.19 -6.56 -3.37
CA SER A 63 8.69 -5.23 -3.73
C SER A 63 7.73 -4.45 -4.64
N THR A 64 6.87 -5.15 -5.37
CA THR A 64 6.00 -4.63 -6.43
C THR A 64 5.01 -3.58 -5.94
N ASN A 65 5.24 -2.31 -6.29
CA ASN A 65 4.20 -1.28 -6.22
C ASN A 65 3.03 -1.63 -7.14
N TRP A 66 1.80 -1.23 -6.80
CA TRP A 66 0.63 -1.49 -7.66
C TRP A 66 0.46 -0.39 -8.71
N THR A 67 1.50 -0.19 -9.51
CA THR A 67 1.53 0.75 -10.63
C THR A 67 1.79 0.00 -11.91
N TYR A 68 1.40 0.58 -13.05
CA TYR A 68 1.66 -0.03 -14.36
C TYR A 68 3.16 -0.29 -14.59
N GLY A 69 4.03 0.65 -14.19
CA GLY A 69 5.48 0.50 -14.32
C GLY A 69 6.02 -0.70 -13.55
N ALA A 70 5.65 -0.84 -12.27
CA ALA A 70 6.11 -1.94 -11.44
C ALA A 70 5.58 -3.30 -11.91
N LEU A 71 4.33 -3.38 -12.38
CA LEU A 71 3.73 -4.62 -12.86
C LEU A 71 4.20 -5.05 -14.26
N ARG A 72 4.67 -4.12 -15.10
CA ARG A 72 4.96 -4.40 -16.52
C ARG A 72 6.42 -4.23 -16.91
N LYS A 73 7.14 -3.32 -16.26
CA LYS A 73 8.46 -2.85 -16.74
C LYS A 73 9.59 -3.10 -15.75
N ASN A 74 9.33 -2.92 -14.45
CA ASN A 74 10.37 -3.04 -13.44
C ASN A 74 10.71 -4.51 -13.16
N HIS A 75 11.96 -4.74 -12.73
CA HIS A 75 12.33 -5.99 -12.10
C HIS A 75 11.85 -5.98 -10.65
N GLU A 76 10.74 -6.67 -10.40
CA GLU A 76 10.13 -6.80 -9.08
C GLU A 76 10.05 -8.28 -8.70
N ALA A 77 10.05 -8.56 -7.39
CA ALA A 77 9.83 -9.89 -6.86
C ALA A 77 8.65 -9.87 -5.88
N SER A 78 7.79 -10.87 -5.97
CA SER A 78 6.68 -11.06 -5.05
C SER A 78 6.43 -12.54 -4.86
N VAL A 79 5.96 -12.90 -3.67
CA VAL A 79 5.59 -14.27 -3.31
C VAL A 79 4.12 -14.33 -2.94
N MET A 80 3.48 -15.42 -3.34
CA MET A 80 2.16 -15.80 -2.85
C MET A 80 2.34 -16.89 -1.79
N ILE A 81 1.87 -16.62 -0.59
CA ILE A 81 1.94 -17.53 0.55
C ILE A 81 0.53 -18.01 0.87
N LYS A 82 0.29 -19.31 0.77
CA LYS A 82 -0.97 -19.96 1.15
C LYS A 82 -0.83 -20.54 2.55
N SER A 83 -1.14 -19.72 3.56
CA SER A 83 -1.08 -20.11 4.96
C SER A 83 -1.96 -19.19 5.79
N ARG A 84 -2.88 -19.80 6.56
CA ARG A 84 -3.77 -19.08 7.47
C ARG A 84 -3.00 -18.32 8.54
N ASP A 85 -1.95 -18.91 9.08
CA ASP A 85 -1.16 -18.28 10.15
C ASP A 85 -0.43 -17.03 9.65
N ILE A 86 0.17 -17.11 8.46
CA ILE A 86 0.84 -15.96 7.83
C ILE A 86 -0.18 -14.87 7.48
N ALA A 87 -1.33 -15.25 6.91
CA ALA A 87 -2.39 -14.31 6.58
C ALA A 87 -2.91 -13.56 7.82
N LEU A 88 -3.16 -14.28 8.92
CA LEU A 88 -3.59 -13.68 10.19
C LEU A 88 -2.51 -12.77 10.79
N ALA A 89 -1.23 -13.15 10.71
CA ALA A 89 -0.13 -12.30 11.17
C ALA A 89 -0.07 -10.97 10.40
N PHE A 90 -0.22 -11.00 9.07
CA PHE A 90 -0.29 -9.77 8.26
C PHE A 90 -1.57 -8.97 8.51
N GLU A 91 -2.74 -9.60 8.68
CA GLU A 91 -3.97 -8.89 9.06
C GLU A 91 -3.78 -8.12 10.39
N GLN A 92 -3.20 -8.77 11.40
CA GLN A 92 -2.91 -8.13 12.68
C GLN A 92 -1.95 -6.96 12.52
N LYS A 93 -0.91 -7.11 11.70
CA LYS A 93 0.04 -6.02 11.39
C LYS A 93 -0.67 -4.84 10.70
N LEU A 94 -1.52 -5.11 9.70
CA LEU A 94 -2.28 -4.09 8.99
C LEU A 94 -3.28 -3.36 9.91
N LYS A 95 -3.89 -4.07 10.87
CA LYS A 95 -4.79 -3.46 11.85
C LYS A 95 -4.11 -2.43 12.75
N LYS A 96 -2.82 -2.63 13.08
CA LYS A 96 -2.00 -1.73 13.91
C LYS A 96 -1.57 -0.44 13.20
N ILE A 97 -1.73 -0.35 11.88
CA ILE A 97 -1.42 0.87 11.14
C ILE A 97 -2.46 1.95 11.51
N GLU A 98 -1.98 3.15 11.80
CA GLU A 98 -2.81 4.34 12.02
C GLU A 98 -3.57 4.66 10.72
N LYS A 99 -4.90 4.80 10.80
CA LYS A 99 -5.79 4.94 9.65
C LYS A 99 -6.38 6.34 9.63
N ILE A 100 -5.97 7.14 8.65
CA ILE A 100 -6.45 8.50 8.44
C ILE A 100 -7.41 8.51 7.26
N SER A 101 -8.67 8.89 7.49
CA SER A 101 -9.61 9.15 6.40
C SER A 101 -9.27 10.47 5.73
N ALA A 102 -9.26 10.52 4.40
CA ALA A 102 -9.20 11.80 3.71
C ALA A 102 -10.53 12.55 3.92
N LYS A 103 -10.42 13.80 4.38
CA LYS A 103 -11.50 14.79 4.32
C LYS A 103 -11.72 15.24 2.89
#